data_AF-A0A9R1GDW5-F1
#
_entry.id   AF-A0A9R1GDW5-F1
#
_cell.length_a   1.000
_cell.length_b   1.000
_cell.length_c   1.000
_cell.angle_alpha   90.00
_cell.angle_beta   90.00
_cell.angle_gamma   90.00
#
_symmetry.space_group_name_H-M   'P 1'
#
loop_
_entity.id
_entity.type
_entity.pdbx_description
1 polymer ?
#
loop_
_entity_poly.entity_id
_entity_poly.type
_entity_poly.pdbx_seq_one_letter_code
_entity_poly.pdbx_strand_id
1 'polypeptide(L)'
;MAAVAGEPEVIRDKAAMRAWSRRQRAEGKTVVLVPTMGFLHEGHLSLVSAAAAVPGPVAVVVSIYVNPSQFAPTEDLATYPSDLAGDLRKLASTGAVHAVFNPPDLYYRGAAVSGRPAEAPGGAAASSCLEAGGDGHETWIRVERLEKGLCGASRPVFFRGVATVVAKLFNVVEPDVAMFGKKDYQQWRLICRMVRDLDFAVEIIGSEIVREADGLAMSSRNVRLSPEEREKALSISRSLVNARTAALNNSNSASEHIKDQIVQTLTEAGGRVDYVEIVEQESLVPVETIDRPVVICVAAWFGKVRLIDNIEIHIQS
;
A
#
# COMPACT_ATOMS: atom_id res chain seq x y z
N MET A 1 21.91 25.78 1.03
CA MET A 1 22.68 25.13 -0.05
C MET A 1 21.72 24.94 -1.21
N ALA A 2 22.04 25.47 -2.39
CA ALA A 2 21.21 25.26 -3.58
C ALA A 2 21.15 23.75 -3.90
N ALA A 3 19.97 23.22 -4.18
CA ALA A 3 19.78 21.83 -4.55
C ALA A 3 20.64 21.51 -5.79
N VAL A 4 21.38 20.39 -5.73
CA VAL A 4 22.08 19.85 -6.89
C VAL A 4 21.01 19.49 -7.92
N ALA A 5 21.15 19.97 -9.16
CA ALA A 5 20.17 19.72 -10.21
C ALA A 5 19.91 18.21 -10.36
N GLY A 6 18.67 17.78 -10.09
CA GLY A 6 18.25 16.38 -10.19
C GLY A 6 18.03 15.64 -8.85
N GLU A 7 18.40 16.22 -7.71
CA GLU A 7 18.07 15.64 -6.39
C GLU A 7 16.72 16.14 -5.85
N PRO A 8 15.86 15.26 -5.31
CA PRO A 8 14.57 15.67 -4.77
C PRO A 8 14.72 16.48 -3.47
N GLU A 9 13.90 17.51 -3.29
CA GLU A 9 13.87 18.31 -2.05
C GLU A 9 13.33 17.44 -0.89
N VAL A 10 14.13 17.25 0.17
CA VAL A 10 13.69 16.51 1.35
C VAL A 10 12.98 17.43 2.34
N ILE A 11 11.67 17.25 2.48
CA ILE A 11 10.80 18.07 3.33
C ILE A 11 10.36 17.24 4.53
N ARG A 12 10.59 17.75 5.74
CA ARG A 12 10.22 17.08 7.01
C ARG A 12 9.04 17.74 7.73
N ASP A 13 8.88 19.05 7.55
CA ASP A 13 7.83 19.82 8.22
C ASP A 13 6.53 19.83 7.42
N LYS A 14 5.39 19.77 8.13
CA LYS A 14 4.06 19.71 7.53
C LYS A 14 3.67 21.03 6.86
N ALA A 15 4.05 22.18 7.44
CA ALA A 15 3.74 23.48 6.85
C ALA A 15 4.62 23.75 5.63
N ALA A 16 5.90 23.37 5.68
CA ALA A 16 6.80 23.42 4.53
C ALA A 16 6.29 22.56 3.36
N MET A 17 5.76 21.37 3.64
CA MET A 17 5.16 20.50 2.61
C MET A 17 3.94 21.14 1.94
N ARG A 18 3.01 21.70 2.74
CA ARG A 18 1.87 22.46 2.18
C ARG A 18 2.32 23.63 1.33
N ALA A 19 3.30 24.39 1.82
CA ALA A 19 3.83 25.53 1.09
C ALA A 19 4.48 25.09 -0.24
N TRP A 20 5.19 23.96 -0.25
CA TRP A 20 5.77 23.40 -1.47
C TRP A 20 4.70 23.03 -2.50
N SER A 21 3.67 22.28 -2.10
CA SER A 21 2.61 21.83 -3.03
C SER A 21 1.83 23.01 -3.61
N ARG A 22 1.53 24.02 -2.78
CA ARG A 22 0.83 25.23 -3.24
C ARG A 22 1.68 26.05 -4.22
N ARG A 23 3.01 26.10 -4.04
CA ARG A 23 3.92 26.71 -5.02
C ARG A 23 3.89 25.94 -6.35
N GLN A 24 3.97 24.61 -6.32
CA GLN A 24 3.91 23.80 -7.54
C GLN A 24 2.59 24.01 -8.31
N ARG A 25 1.46 24.06 -7.59
CA ARG A 25 0.16 24.40 -8.20
C ARG A 25 0.11 25.81 -8.78
N ALA A 26 0.68 26.80 -8.09
CA ALA A 26 0.74 28.17 -8.59
C ALA A 26 1.59 28.29 -9.88
N GLU A 27 2.52 27.36 -10.10
CA GLU A 27 3.30 27.21 -11.33
C GLU A 27 2.54 26.41 -12.41
N GLY A 28 1.28 26.03 -12.18
CA GLY A 28 0.45 25.27 -13.12
C GLY A 28 0.76 23.78 -13.19
N LYS A 29 1.46 23.23 -12.19
CA LYS A 29 1.79 21.78 -12.13
C LYS A 29 0.73 21.00 -11.35
N THR A 30 0.45 19.79 -11.82
CA THR A 30 -0.30 18.76 -11.09
C THR A 30 0.60 18.12 -10.03
N VAL A 31 0.20 18.18 -8.76
CA VAL A 31 0.94 17.54 -7.66
C VAL A 31 0.53 16.07 -7.56
N VAL A 32 1.49 15.16 -7.78
CA VAL A 32 1.24 13.72 -7.76
C VAL A 32 1.94 13.06 -6.57
N LEU A 33 1.18 12.46 -5.66
CA LEU A 33 1.69 11.79 -4.46
C LEU A 33 1.87 10.28 -4.69
N VAL A 34 3.05 9.76 -4.33
CA VAL A 34 3.31 8.32 -4.16
C VAL A 34 3.56 8.05 -2.67
N PRO A 35 2.59 7.54 -1.91
CA PRO A 35 2.77 7.27 -0.49
C PRO A 35 3.47 5.93 -0.27
N THR A 36 4.55 5.93 0.51
CA THR A 36 5.34 4.73 0.83
C THR A 36 5.74 4.68 2.31
N MET A 37 6.18 3.50 2.75
CA MET A 37 6.83 3.31 4.05
C MET A 37 8.36 3.29 3.96
N GLY A 38 8.95 3.54 2.79
CA GLY A 38 10.39 3.40 2.55
C GLY A 38 10.81 1.97 2.23
N PHE A 39 12.12 1.73 2.27
CA PHE A 39 12.78 0.51 1.80
C PHE A 39 12.35 0.12 0.38
N LEU A 40 12.56 1.09 -0.52
CA LEU A 40 12.02 1.10 -1.87
C LEU A 40 12.62 -0.01 -2.75
N HIS A 41 11.83 -0.43 -3.74
CA HIS A 41 12.18 -1.45 -4.71
C HIS A 41 11.51 -1.10 -6.05
N GLU A 42 11.78 -1.87 -7.11
CA GLU A 42 11.26 -1.61 -8.47
C GLU A 42 9.74 -1.38 -8.52
N GLY A 43 8.95 -2.13 -7.76
CA GLY A 43 7.51 -1.86 -7.62
C GLY A 43 7.18 -0.42 -7.19
N HIS A 44 7.94 0.17 -6.26
CA HIS A 44 7.76 1.58 -5.87
C HIS A 44 8.25 2.54 -6.96
N LEU A 45 9.36 2.23 -7.63
CA LEU A 45 9.88 3.06 -8.72
C LEU A 45 8.94 3.07 -9.92
N SER A 46 8.22 1.97 -10.17
CA SER A 46 7.17 1.94 -11.19
C SER A 46 6.00 2.90 -10.88
N LEU A 47 5.66 3.09 -9.60
CA LEU A 47 4.66 4.10 -9.19
C LEU A 47 5.17 5.51 -9.46
N VAL A 48 6.46 5.77 -9.26
CA VAL A 48 7.09 7.05 -9.58
C VAL A 48 7.08 7.28 -11.10
N SER A 49 7.41 6.26 -11.90
CA SER A 49 7.34 6.35 -13.36
C SER A 49 5.91 6.62 -13.84
N ALA A 50 4.91 5.94 -13.26
CA ALA A 50 3.51 6.19 -13.57
C ALA A 50 3.04 7.58 -13.10
N ALA A 51 3.51 8.07 -11.95
CA ALA A 51 3.25 9.43 -11.49
C ALA A 51 3.82 10.48 -12.45
N ALA A 52 5.03 10.24 -12.98
CA ALA A 52 5.67 11.13 -13.95
C ALA A 52 4.97 11.14 -15.32
N ALA A 53 4.24 10.08 -15.64
CA ALA A 53 3.49 9.94 -16.89
C ALA A 53 2.07 10.53 -16.83
N VAL A 54 1.64 11.08 -15.69
CA VAL A 54 0.37 11.81 -15.58
C VAL A 54 0.38 12.98 -16.58
N PRO A 55 -0.69 13.19 -17.38
CA PRO A 55 -0.71 14.23 -18.41
C PRO A 55 -0.45 15.64 -17.89
N GLY A 56 0.36 16.40 -18.62
CA GLY A 56 0.67 17.80 -18.32
C GLY A 56 1.92 18.00 -17.46
N PRO A 57 2.22 19.23 -17.02
CA PRO A 57 3.31 19.51 -16.10
C PRO A 57 3.02 18.89 -14.74
N VAL A 58 3.90 18.03 -14.24
CA VAL A 58 3.72 17.33 -12.95
C VAL A 58 4.80 17.69 -11.95
N ALA A 59 4.44 17.68 -10.67
CA ALA A 59 5.36 17.72 -9.54
C ALA A 59 5.16 16.45 -8.70
N VAL A 60 6.06 15.49 -8.84
CA VAL A 60 5.99 14.22 -8.12
C VAL A 60 6.57 14.36 -6.72
N VAL A 61 5.79 13.96 -5.71
CA VAL A 61 6.19 13.88 -4.32
C VAL A 61 6.07 12.44 -3.81
N VAL A 62 7.12 11.93 -3.19
CA VAL A 62 7.11 10.61 -2.56
C VAL A 62 7.08 10.80 -1.04
N SER A 63 6.09 10.22 -0.34
CA SER A 63 6.16 10.20 1.12
C SER A 63 6.90 8.94 1.60
N ILE A 64 7.78 9.09 2.57
CA ILE A 64 8.44 7.98 3.27
C ILE A 64 8.10 8.11 4.75
N TYR A 65 7.17 7.29 5.22
CA TYR A 65 6.78 7.26 6.63
C TYR A 65 6.28 5.87 7.04
N VAL A 66 7.00 5.23 7.97
CA VAL A 66 6.55 3.97 8.58
C VAL A 66 5.47 4.31 9.60
N ASN A 67 4.21 4.07 9.24
CA ASN A 67 3.06 4.40 10.06
C ASN A 67 2.89 3.40 11.21
N PRO A 68 3.08 3.76 12.50
CA PRO A 68 2.94 2.79 13.59
C PRO A 68 1.52 2.24 13.74
N SER A 69 0.50 3.06 13.45
CA SER A 69 -0.90 2.72 13.71
C SER A 69 -1.48 1.63 12.81
N GLN A 70 -0.77 1.23 11.76
CA GLN A 70 -1.16 0.11 10.91
C GLN A 70 -0.44 -1.20 11.29
N PHE A 71 0.34 -1.20 12.37
CA PHE A 71 0.95 -2.42 12.89
C PHE A 71 0.22 -2.85 14.15
N ALA A 72 -0.21 -4.12 14.21
CA ALA A 72 -0.64 -4.70 15.48
C ALA A 72 0.59 -4.87 16.41
N PRO A 73 0.41 -4.98 17.75
CA PRO A 73 1.52 -5.18 18.69
C PRO A 73 2.36 -6.43 18.39
N THR A 74 1.76 -7.42 17.72
CA THR A 74 2.40 -8.68 17.30
C THR A 74 3.06 -8.60 15.92
N GLU A 75 2.95 -7.47 15.22
CA GLU A 75 3.54 -7.25 13.91
C GLU A 75 4.91 -6.57 13.98
N ASP A 76 5.69 -6.75 12.91
CA ASP A 76 7.09 -6.39 12.74
C ASP A 76 7.37 -4.86 12.66
N LEU A 77 6.76 -4.00 13.49
CA LEU A 77 7.07 -2.56 13.47
C LEU A 77 8.54 -2.31 13.82
N ALA A 78 9.04 -2.97 14.86
CA ALA A 78 10.41 -2.80 15.34
C ALA A 78 11.47 -3.37 14.38
N THR A 79 11.07 -4.28 13.49
CA THR A 79 11.96 -4.96 12.53
C THR A 79 11.68 -4.52 11.09
N TYR A 80 10.86 -3.48 10.89
CA TYR A 80 10.60 -2.94 9.56
C TYR A 80 11.89 -2.36 8.98
N PRO A 81 12.32 -2.76 7.78
CA PRO A 81 13.58 -2.32 7.21
C PRO A 81 13.54 -0.82 6.92
N SER A 82 14.64 -0.12 7.19
CA SER A 82 14.76 1.30 6.89
C SER A 82 16.15 1.61 6.34
N ASP A 83 16.20 2.26 5.18
CA ASP A 83 17.42 2.78 4.55
C ASP A 83 17.07 4.06 3.79
N LEU A 84 16.86 5.16 4.52
CA LEU A 84 16.47 6.43 3.92
C LEU A 84 17.51 6.90 2.88
N ALA A 85 18.80 6.67 3.13
CA ALA A 85 19.85 7.06 2.20
C ALA A 85 19.77 6.25 0.88
N GLY A 86 19.52 4.95 0.97
CA GLY A 86 19.27 4.10 -0.20
C GLY A 86 17.99 4.48 -0.93
N ASP A 87 16.93 4.81 -0.21
CA ASP A 87 15.67 5.27 -0.79
C ASP A 87 15.87 6.58 -1.57
N LEU A 88 16.53 7.58 -0.98
CA LEU A 88 16.82 8.85 -1.65
C LEU A 88 17.68 8.67 -2.90
N ARG A 89 18.68 7.77 -2.88
CA ARG A 89 19.49 7.45 -4.07
C ARG A 89 18.64 6.84 -5.19
N LYS A 90 17.77 5.87 -4.86
CA LYS A 90 16.86 5.26 -5.83
C LYS A 90 15.90 6.29 -6.42
N LEU A 91 15.30 7.14 -5.59
CA LEU A 91 14.40 8.20 -6.05
C LEU A 91 15.12 9.23 -6.93
N ALA A 92 16.31 9.67 -6.53
CA ALA A 92 17.14 10.58 -7.34
C ALA A 92 17.49 9.97 -8.72
N SER A 93 17.81 8.68 -8.77
CA SER A 93 18.13 8.00 -10.05
C SER A 93 16.96 7.96 -11.04
N THR A 94 15.72 8.18 -10.60
CA THR A 94 14.56 8.26 -11.51
C THR A 94 14.53 9.56 -12.30
N GLY A 95 15.12 10.65 -11.78
CA GLY A 95 15.00 12.00 -12.32
C GLY A 95 13.58 12.58 -12.32
N ALA A 96 12.59 11.85 -11.78
CA ALA A 96 11.18 12.21 -11.83
C ALA A 96 10.65 12.82 -10.52
N VAL A 97 11.33 12.57 -9.40
CA VAL A 97 10.88 13.02 -8.08
C VAL A 97 11.36 14.43 -7.80
N HIS A 98 10.42 15.30 -7.43
CA HIS A 98 10.68 16.70 -7.14
C HIS A 98 10.81 16.96 -5.63
N ALA A 99 10.07 16.22 -4.82
CA ALA A 99 10.18 16.26 -3.36
C ALA A 99 10.01 14.89 -2.70
N VAL A 100 10.66 14.71 -1.56
CA VAL A 100 10.45 13.59 -0.64
C VAL A 100 9.92 14.13 0.67
N PHE A 101 8.69 13.73 1.03
CA PHE A 101 8.11 14.06 2.31
C PHE A 101 8.46 12.99 3.36
N ASN A 102 9.36 13.31 4.28
CA ASN A 102 9.81 12.40 5.33
C ASN A 102 9.61 13.03 6.72
N PRO A 103 8.34 13.13 7.20
CA PRO A 103 8.06 13.71 8.50
C PRO A 103 8.58 12.81 9.63
N PRO A 104 9.07 13.38 10.74
CA PRO A 104 9.40 12.59 11.93
C PRO A 104 8.15 12.01 12.57
N ASP A 105 7.03 12.74 12.53
CA ASP A 105 5.73 12.22 12.97
C ASP A 105 4.55 12.90 12.24
N LEU A 106 3.56 12.10 11.89
CA LEU A 106 2.28 12.58 11.38
C LEU A 106 1.25 12.79 12.50
N TYR A 107 1.38 12.08 13.61
CA TYR A 107 0.43 12.11 14.72
C TYR A 107 0.77 13.22 15.73
N TYR A 108 -0.25 13.66 16.46
CA TYR A 108 -0.08 14.53 17.62
C TYR A 108 0.12 13.64 18.85
N ARG A 109 1.14 13.91 19.66
CA ARG A 109 1.48 13.09 20.83
C ARG A 109 1.27 13.82 22.18
N GLY A 110 0.46 14.87 22.19
CA GLY A 110 0.33 15.75 23.35
C GLY A 110 1.57 16.63 23.55
N ALA A 111 1.42 17.73 24.28
CA ALA A 111 2.57 18.42 24.83
C ALA A 111 3.11 17.58 26.00
N ALA A 112 4.41 17.33 26.06
CA ALA A 112 5.01 16.84 27.29
C ALA A 112 4.67 17.86 28.39
N VAL A 113 3.75 17.50 29.29
CA VAL A 113 3.44 18.33 30.44
C VAL A 113 4.74 18.52 31.20
N SER A 114 5.22 19.77 31.24
CA SER A 114 6.42 20.18 31.96
C SER A 114 6.37 19.65 33.39
N GLY A 115 7.20 18.64 33.70
CA GLY A 115 7.32 18.10 35.05
C GLY A 115 7.40 16.59 35.21
N ARG A 116 7.23 15.77 34.15
CA ARG A 116 7.64 14.36 34.18
C ARG A 116 8.89 14.16 33.32
N PRO A 117 9.91 13.46 33.82
CA PRO A 117 11.16 13.29 33.07
C PRO A 117 10.85 12.59 31.75
N ALA A 118 11.42 13.12 30.68
CA ALA A 118 11.53 12.42 29.42
C ALA A 118 12.38 11.18 29.64
N GLU A 119 11.75 10.02 29.77
CA GLU A 119 12.49 8.77 29.66
C GLU A 119 13.04 8.65 28.23
N ALA A 120 14.35 8.65 28.13
CA ALA A 120 15.11 8.12 27.00
C ALA A 120 16.19 7.20 27.60
N PRO A 121 16.77 6.24 26.85
CA PRO A 121 16.37 5.64 25.58
C PRO A 121 16.27 4.10 25.69
N GLY A 122 15.31 3.47 25.01
CA GLY A 122 15.28 2.00 24.89
C GLY A 122 13.97 1.37 25.36
N GLY A 123 12.90 1.66 24.63
CA GLY A 123 11.59 1.07 24.89
C GLY A 123 10.59 1.78 24.03
N ALA A 124 10.46 1.34 22.78
CA ALA A 124 9.32 1.70 21.97
C ALA A 124 8.07 1.18 22.70
N ALA A 125 7.50 2.00 23.57
CA ALA A 125 6.10 1.87 23.93
C ALA A 125 5.36 2.05 22.61
N ALA A 126 5.08 0.91 21.97
CA ALA A 126 4.27 0.83 20.78
C ALA A 126 3.01 1.64 21.10
N SER A 127 2.84 2.77 20.42
CA SER A 127 1.61 3.55 20.48
C SER A 127 0.54 2.66 19.88
N SER A 128 -0.03 1.85 20.77
CA SER A 128 -1.09 0.92 20.51
C SER A 128 -2.31 1.75 20.14
N CYS A 129 -3.08 1.23 19.20
CA CYS A 129 -4.31 1.78 18.63
C CYS A 129 -5.43 2.11 19.63
N LEU A 130 -5.18 2.04 20.93
CA LEU A 130 -6.12 2.31 22.02
C LEU A 130 -5.35 3.01 23.14
N GLU A 131 -5.19 4.33 23.05
CA GLU A 131 -4.82 5.11 24.22
C GLU A 131 -6.06 5.19 25.10
N ALA A 132 -6.02 4.59 26.30
CA ALA A 132 -7.12 4.61 27.25
C ALA A 132 -7.32 5.99 27.93
N GLY A 133 -6.49 6.98 27.58
CA GLY A 133 -6.58 8.38 28.00
C GLY A 133 -5.31 9.17 27.64
N GLY A 134 -5.42 10.50 27.48
CA GLY A 134 -4.33 11.44 27.23
C GLY A 134 -4.62 12.42 26.10
N ASP A 135 -3.87 13.53 26.02
CA ASP A 135 -3.99 14.58 24.97
C ASP A 135 -3.45 14.13 23.60
N GLY A 136 -3.55 12.84 23.28
CA GLY A 136 -2.95 12.21 22.11
C GLY A 136 -3.77 12.35 20.82
N HIS A 137 -3.47 11.52 19.83
CA HIS A 137 -4.23 11.46 18.59
C HIS A 137 -5.56 10.69 18.78
N GLU A 138 -6.69 11.40 18.63
CA GLU A 138 -8.02 10.83 18.88
C GLU A 138 -8.85 10.59 17.60
N THR A 139 -8.47 11.18 16.48
CA THR A 139 -9.27 11.13 15.24
C THR A 139 -8.85 9.97 14.34
N TRP A 140 -9.78 9.06 14.06
CA TRP A 140 -9.54 7.88 13.23
C TRP A 140 -10.56 7.78 12.10
N ILE A 141 -10.12 7.28 10.94
CA ILE A 141 -10.98 7.03 9.78
C ILE A 141 -11.14 5.52 9.61
N ARG A 142 -12.38 5.06 9.44
CA ARG A 142 -12.71 3.66 9.15
C ARG A 142 -13.56 3.58 7.89
N VAL A 143 -13.32 2.53 7.11
CA VAL A 143 -14.13 2.20 5.94
C VAL A 143 -14.82 0.89 6.24
N GLU A 144 -15.96 0.99 6.95
CA GLU A 144 -16.52 -0.08 7.78
C GLU A 144 -16.73 -1.43 7.08
N ARG A 145 -17.05 -1.41 5.78
CA ARG A 145 -17.29 -2.62 5.00
C ARG A 145 -16.01 -3.17 4.38
N LEU A 146 -15.22 -2.32 3.71
CA LEU A 146 -14.03 -2.75 2.97
C LEU A 146 -12.87 -3.14 3.89
N GLU A 147 -12.87 -2.70 5.13
CA GLU A 147 -11.87 -3.13 6.12
C GLU A 147 -12.11 -4.55 6.64
N LYS A 148 -13.26 -5.16 6.35
CA LYS A 148 -13.62 -6.54 6.78
C LYS A 148 -13.25 -7.55 5.69
N GLY A 149 -13.01 -8.80 6.09
CA GLY A 149 -12.62 -9.89 5.18
C GLY A 149 -11.21 -9.73 4.60
N LEU A 150 -10.76 -10.70 3.80
CA LEU A 150 -9.43 -10.72 3.17
C LEU A 150 -8.31 -10.44 4.20
N CYS A 151 -7.39 -9.52 3.91
CA CYS A 151 -6.33 -9.12 4.83
C CYS A 151 -6.87 -8.46 6.12
N GLY A 152 -8.07 -7.88 6.08
CA GLY A 152 -8.69 -7.21 7.23
C GLY A 152 -9.14 -8.18 8.31
N ALA A 153 -9.52 -9.41 7.94
CA ALA A 153 -9.88 -10.46 8.89
C ALA A 153 -8.70 -10.82 9.82
N SER A 154 -7.50 -10.89 9.25
CA SER A 154 -6.28 -11.23 9.99
C SER A 154 -5.61 -10.00 10.64
N ARG A 155 -6.07 -8.78 10.32
CA ARG A 155 -5.42 -7.51 10.73
C ARG A 155 -6.45 -6.43 11.10
N PRO A 156 -7.18 -6.58 12.23
CA PRO A 156 -8.37 -5.78 12.55
C PRO A 156 -8.16 -4.27 12.71
N VAL A 157 -6.93 -3.83 12.98
CA VAL A 157 -6.58 -2.40 13.12
C VAL A 157 -5.86 -1.81 11.89
N PHE A 158 -5.39 -2.65 10.97
CA PHE A 158 -4.50 -2.26 9.87
C PHE A 158 -5.12 -1.15 9.01
N PHE A 159 -6.32 -1.39 8.50
CA PHE A 159 -6.94 -0.49 7.54
C PHE A 159 -7.41 0.84 8.15
N ARG A 160 -7.77 0.87 9.43
CA ARG A 160 -8.01 2.12 10.15
C ARG A 160 -6.75 2.98 10.18
N GLY A 161 -5.60 2.37 10.47
CA GLY A 161 -4.29 3.03 10.42
C GLY A 161 -3.94 3.54 9.02
N VAL A 162 -4.17 2.73 7.98
CA VAL A 162 -3.95 3.11 6.57
C VAL A 162 -4.83 4.31 6.18
N ALA A 163 -6.15 4.22 6.38
CA ALA A 163 -7.08 5.30 6.02
C ALA A 163 -6.70 6.60 6.72
N THR A 164 -6.40 6.53 8.01
CA THR A 164 -6.03 7.68 8.83
C THR A 164 -4.72 8.32 8.35
N VAL A 165 -3.67 7.52 8.11
CA VAL A 165 -2.39 8.08 7.65
C VAL A 165 -2.49 8.67 6.25
N VAL A 166 -3.23 8.03 5.33
CA VAL A 166 -3.40 8.52 3.97
C VAL A 166 -4.19 9.82 3.95
N ALA A 167 -5.28 9.93 4.73
CA ALA A 167 -6.01 11.19 4.87
C ALA A 167 -5.14 12.32 5.43
N LYS A 168 -4.26 12.01 6.40
CA LYS A 168 -3.28 12.98 6.93
C LYS A 168 -2.27 13.39 5.87
N LEU A 169 -1.78 12.45 5.06
CA LEU A 169 -0.91 12.76 3.92
C LEU A 169 -1.64 13.64 2.91
N PHE A 170 -2.90 13.38 2.57
CA PHE A 170 -3.69 14.23 1.68
C PHE A 170 -3.87 15.65 2.25
N ASN A 171 -4.09 15.80 3.55
CA ASN A 171 -4.20 17.12 4.22
C ASN A 171 -2.87 17.89 4.35
N VAL A 172 -1.73 17.23 4.19
CA VAL A 172 -0.40 17.86 4.34
C VAL A 172 0.26 18.08 2.99
N VAL A 173 0.21 17.07 2.13
CA VAL A 173 0.75 17.13 0.79
C VAL A 173 -0.20 17.88 -0.12
N GLU A 174 -1.52 17.86 0.12
CA GLU A 174 -2.52 18.41 -0.78
C GLU A 174 -2.24 17.95 -2.23
N PRO A 175 -2.28 16.66 -2.57
CA PRO A 175 -2.06 16.21 -3.95
C PRO A 175 -3.31 16.46 -4.82
N ASP A 176 -3.12 16.52 -6.14
CA ASP A 176 -4.21 16.45 -7.12
C ASP A 176 -4.47 14.99 -7.52
N VAL A 177 -3.40 14.19 -7.58
CA VAL A 177 -3.43 12.76 -7.92
C VAL A 177 -2.62 11.98 -6.89
N ALA A 178 -3.06 10.77 -6.53
CA ALA A 178 -2.27 9.85 -5.71
C ALA A 178 -2.19 8.45 -6.32
N MET A 179 -0.98 7.90 -6.37
CA MET A 179 -0.67 6.59 -6.96
C MET A 179 -0.63 5.50 -5.90
N PHE A 180 -1.33 4.40 -6.15
CA PHE A 180 -1.28 3.21 -5.30
C PHE A 180 -1.08 1.96 -6.15
N GLY A 181 -0.29 0.99 -5.66
CA GLY A 181 -0.13 -0.29 -6.35
C GLY A 181 -1.34 -1.20 -6.13
N LYS A 182 -1.88 -1.77 -7.22
CA LYS A 182 -2.98 -2.76 -7.17
C LYS A 182 -2.60 -4.07 -6.48
N LYS A 183 -1.31 -4.31 -6.19
CA LYS A 183 -0.84 -5.47 -5.41
C LYS A 183 -1.55 -5.56 -4.06
N ASP A 184 -1.70 -4.43 -3.37
CA ASP A 184 -2.47 -4.31 -2.14
C ASP A 184 -3.91 -3.89 -2.47
N TYR A 185 -4.63 -4.72 -3.24
CA TYR A 185 -5.91 -4.37 -3.88
C TYR A 185 -6.97 -3.86 -2.90
N GLN A 186 -7.10 -4.52 -1.75
CA GLN A 186 -8.03 -4.11 -0.69
C GLN A 186 -7.67 -2.72 -0.14
N GLN A 187 -6.38 -2.42 0.01
CA GLN A 187 -5.92 -1.10 0.43
C GLN A 187 -6.30 -0.05 -0.61
N TRP A 188 -6.01 -0.30 -1.89
CA TRP A 188 -6.35 0.62 -2.97
C TRP A 188 -7.85 0.92 -3.02
N ARG A 189 -8.71 -0.11 -3.02
CA ARG A 189 -10.17 0.09 -3.01
C ARG A 189 -10.68 0.79 -1.75
N LEU A 190 -10.08 0.50 -0.60
CA LEU A 190 -10.40 1.19 0.63
C LEU A 190 -10.07 2.69 0.55
N ILE A 191 -8.93 3.05 -0.03
CA ILE A 191 -8.59 4.46 -0.26
C ILE A 191 -9.52 5.12 -1.30
N CYS A 192 -9.84 4.44 -2.40
CA CYS A 192 -10.83 4.94 -3.36
C CYS A 192 -12.18 5.22 -2.68
N ARG A 193 -12.64 4.32 -1.81
CA ARG A 193 -13.90 4.50 -1.05
C ARG A 193 -13.80 5.67 -0.08
N MET A 194 -12.70 5.79 0.67
CA MET A 194 -12.47 6.90 1.59
C MET A 194 -12.49 8.25 0.86
N VAL A 195 -11.83 8.32 -0.30
CA VAL A 195 -11.79 9.54 -1.12
C VAL A 195 -13.17 9.97 -1.58
N ARG A 196 -13.95 9.02 -2.09
CA ARG A 196 -15.34 9.24 -2.51
C ARG A 196 -16.23 9.67 -1.34
N ASP A 197 -16.15 8.98 -0.20
CA ASP A 197 -17.09 9.16 0.92
C ASP A 197 -16.81 10.41 1.75
N LEU A 198 -15.57 10.91 1.71
CA LEU A 198 -15.13 12.12 2.43
C LEU A 198 -14.86 13.30 1.51
N ASP A 199 -15.32 13.22 0.25
CA ASP A 199 -15.24 14.29 -0.75
C ASP A 199 -13.82 14.85 -0.96
N PHE A 200 -12.80 13.98 -0.92
CA PHE A 200 -11.44 14.40 -1.22
C PHE A 200 -11.32 14.77 -2.70
N ALA A 201 -10.82 15.98 -2.97
CA ALA A 201 -10.47 16.44 -4.31
C ALA A 201 -9.12 15.84 -4.78
N VAL A 202 -9.00 14.52 -4.74
CA VAL A 202 -7.80 13.76 -5.12
C VAL A 202 -8.20 12.62 -6.04
N GLU A 203 -7.62 12.55 -7.23
CA GLU A 203 -7.79 11.40 -8.11
C GLU A 203 -6.90 10.23 -7.64
N ILE A 204 -7.47 9.02 -7.56
CA ILE A 204 -6.72 7.83 -7.14
C ILE A 204 -6.47 6.93 -8.33
N ILE A 205 -5.19 6.79 -8.71
CA ILE A 205 -4.76 5.93 -9.82
C ILE A 205 -4.13 4.65 -9.27
N GLY A 206 -4.71 3.50 -9.66
CA GLY A 206 -4.18 2.18 -9.35
C GLY A 206 -3.17 1.73 -10.40
N SER A 207 -1.90 1.58 -10.02
CA SER A 207 -0.86 1.03 -10.90
C SER A 207 -0.89 -0.49 -10.91
N GLU A 208 -0.69 -1.07 -12.09
CA GLU A 208 -0.61 -2.52 -12.27
C GLU A 208 0.52 -3.16 -11.46
N ILE A 209 0.34 -4.44 -11.13
CA ILE A 209 1.29 -5.21 -10.33
C ILE A 209 2.57 -5.43 -11.14
N VAL A 210 3.69 -4.89 -10.66
CA VAL A 210 5.01 -5.25 -11.21
C VAL A 210 5.42 -6.63 -10.72
N ARG A 211 5.85 -7.45 -11.66
CA ARG A 211 6.29 -8.82 -11.44
C ARG A 211 7.77 -8.95 -11.76
N GLU A 212 8.44 -9.84 -11.04
CA GLU A 212 9.76 -10.33 -11.40
C GLU A 212 9.70 -11.07 -12.76
N ALA A 213 10.85 -11.33 -13.38
CA ALA A 213 10.91 -11.90 -14.73
C ALA A 213 10.21 -13.29 -14.85
N ASP A 214 10.11 -14.02 -13.74
CA ASP A 214 9.44 -15.31 -13.64
C ASP A 214 7.95 -15.21 -13.24
N GLY A 215 7.44 -14.00 -13.06
CA GLY A 215 6.03 -13.71 -12.80
C GLY A 215 5.65 -13.53 -11.32
N LEU A 216 6.57 -13.71 -10.36
CA LEU A 216 6.24 -13.44 -8.96
C LEU A 216 5.98 -11.95 -8.75
N ALA A 217 4.90 -11.59 -8.05
CA ALA A 217 4.64 -10.20 -7.68
C ALA A 217 5.79 -9.65 -6.81
N MET A 218 6.33 -8.48 -7.20
CA MET A 218 7.43 -7.87 -6.47
C MET A 218 6.99 -7.43 -5.06
N SER A 219 7.82 -7.76 -4.07
CA SER A 219 7.54 -7.45 -2.66
C SER A 219 8.85 -7.36 -1.88
N SER A 220 8.95 -6.40 -0.97
CA SER A 220 10.07 -6.35 0.00
C SER A 220 10.16 -7.62 0.86
N ARG A 221 9.08 -8.40 0.98
CA ARG A 221 9.07 -9.69 1.69
C ARG A 221 9.75 -10.83 0.93
N ASN A 222 9.96 -10.71 -0.38
CA ASN A 222 10.55 -11.79 -1.19
C ASN A 222 11.98 -12.12 -0.76
N VAL A 223 12.72 -11.12 -0.23
CA VAL A 223 14.08 -11.30 0.31
C VAL A 223 14.14 -12.25 1.52
N ARG A 224 13.00 -12.50 2.18
CA ARG A 224 12.91 -13.38 3.36
C ARG A 224 12.68 -14.84 2.98
N LEU A 225 12.43 -15.15 1.71
CA LEU A 225 12.21 -16.51 1.21
C LEU A 225 13.56 -17.20 1.01
N SER A 226 13.63 -18.49 1.37
CA SER A 226 14.71 -19.34 0.87
C SER A 226 14.58 -19.55 -0.65
N PRO A 227 15.65 -19.96 -1.35
CA PRO A 227 15.57 -20.25 -2.78
C PRO A 227 14.46 -21.26 -3.14
N GLU A 228 14.29 -22.31 -2.32
CA GLU A 228 13.25 -23.32 -2.52
C GLU A 228 11.84 -22.75 -2.26
N GLU A 229 11.66 -21.96 -1.20
CA GLU A 229 10.38 -21.30 -0.92
C GLU A 229 10.02 -20.29 -2.02
N ARG A 230 11.01 -19.60 -2.58
CA ARG A 230 10.84 -18.64 -3.67
C ARG A 230 10.42 -19.30 -4.98
N GLU A 231 10.94 -20.48 -5.27
CA GLU A 231 10.50 -21.27 -6.42
C GLU A 231 9.06 -21.76 -6.22
N LYS A 232 8.74 -22.30 -5.03
CA LYS A 232 7.38 -22.75 -4.68
C LYS A 232 6.36 -21.61 -4.71
N ALA A 233 6.75 -20.40 -4.30
CA ALA A 233 5.88 -19.22 -4.31
C ALA A 233 5.36 -18.83 -5.71
N LEU A 234 6.03 -19.27 -6.79
CA LEU A 234 5.54 -19.06 -8.17
C LEU A 234 4.22 -19.76 -8.45
N SER A 235 3.83 -20.75 -7.64
CA SER A 235 2.50 -21.36 -7.70
C SER A 235 1.37 -20.33 -7.55
N ILE A 236 1.59 -19.21 -6.83
CA ILE A 236 0.60 -18.13 -6.72
C ILE A 236 0.32 -17.48 -8.08
N SER A 237 1.35 -16.95 -8.75
CA SER A 237 1.14 -16.25 -10.02
C SER A 237 0.65 -17.20 -11.11
N ARG A 238 1.19 -18.43 -11.15
CA ARG A 238 0.77 -19.48 -12.10
C ARG A 238 -0.70 -19.87 -11.91
N SER A 239 -1.14 -20.11 -10.67
CA SER A 239 -2.54 -20.47 -10.39
C SER A 239 -3.51 -19.34 -10.74
N LEU A 240 -3.15 -18.08 -10.46
CA LEU A 240 -3.95 -16.91 -10.85
C LEU A 240 -4.11 -16.77 -12.37
N VAL A 241 -3.04 -16.96 -13.14
CA VAL A 241 -3.09 -16.91 -14.61
C VAL A 241 -3.95 -18.05 -15.17
N ASN A 242 -3.81 -19.25 -14.63
CA ASN A 242 -4.63 -20.40 -15.03
C ASN A 242 -6.11 -20.17 -14.70
N ALA A 243 -6.41 -19.67 -13.49
CA ALA A 243 -7.75 -19.36 -13.03
C ALA A 243 -8.42 -18.28 -13.91
N ARG A 244 -7.68 -17.22 -14.26
CA ARG A 244 -8.17 -16.20 -15.20
C ARG A 244 -8.49 -16.80 -16.57
N THR A 245 -7.62 -17.67 -17.08
CA THR A 245 -7.82 -18.33 -18.37
C THR A 245 -9.05 -19.24 -18.34
N ALA A 246 -9.23 -20.04 -17.28
CA ALA A 246 -10.39 -20.90 -17.11
C ALA A 246 -11.70 -20.09 -17.03
N ALA A 247 -11.70 -19.01 -16.24
CA ALA A 247 -12.88 -18.15 -16.08
C ALA A 247 -13.28 -17.41 -17.38
N LEU A 248 -12.31 -17.00 -18.21
CA LEU A 248 -12.58 -16.35 -19.49
C LEU A 248 -13.06 -17.33 -20.57
N ASN A 249 -12.62 -18.60 -20.52
CA ASN A 249 -13.04 -19.63 -21.46
C ASN A 249 -14.43 -20.21 -21.15
N ASN A 250 -14.93 -20.03 -19.92
CA ASN A 250 -16.23 -20.54 -19.49
C ASN A 250 -16.99 -19.46 -18.73
N SER A 251 -17.81 -18.70 -19.46
CA SER A 251 -18.71 -17.71 -18.89
C SER A 251 -19.58 -18.33 -17.79
N ASN A 252 -19.77 -17.62 -16.68
CA ASN A 252 -20.49 -18.12 -15.49
C ASN A 252 -19.81 -19.29 -14.76
N SER A 253 -18.47 -19.38 -14.84
CA SER A 253 -17.72 -20.30 -13.98
C SER A 253 -18.08 -20.10 -12.51
N ALA A 254 -18.41 -21.20 -11.83
CA ALA A 254 -18.66 -21.20 -10.40
C ALA A 254 -17.39 -20.80 -9.65
N SER A 255 -17.47 -19.78 -8.81
CA SER A 255 -16.32 -19.23 -8.10
C SER A 255 -15.68 -20.26 -7.17
N GLU A 256 -16.47 -21.14 -6.55
CA GLU A 256 -15.98 -22.22 -5.69
C GLU A 256 -15.02 -23.15 -6.43
N HIS A 257 -15.37 -23.60 -7.64
CA HIS A 257 -14.51 -24.47 -8.44
C HIS A 257 -13.15 -23.84 -8.76
N ILE A 258 -13.14 -22.56 -9.13
CA ILE A 258 -11.89 -21.82 -9.42
C ILE A 258 -11.06 -21.64 -8.15
N LYS A 259 -11.71 -21.36 -7.01
CA LYS A 259 -11.02 -21.25 -5.71
C LYS A 259 -10.36 -22.57 -5.33
N ASP A 260 -11.07 -23.69 -5.46
CA ASP A 260 -10.55 -25.02 -5.12
C ASP A 260 -9.32 -25.40 -5.96
N GLN A 261 -9.33 -25.10 -7.25
CA GLN A 261 -8.18 -25.32 -8.14
C GLN A 261 -6.94 -24.53 -7.70
N ILE A 262 -7.11 -23.27 -7.29
CA ILE A 262 -6.03 -22.45 -6.77
C ILE A 262 -5.53 -23.03 -5.44
N VAL A 263 -6.44 -23.34 -4.51
CA VAL A 263 -6.09 -23.90 -3.20
C VAL A 263 -5.31 -25.20 -3.35
N GLN A 264 -5.75 -26.10 -4.23
CA GLN A 264 -5.06 -27.34 -4.53
C GLN A 264 -3.64 -27.08 -5.05
N THR A 265 -3.50 -26.23 -6.08
CA THR A 265 -2.20 -25.88 -6.68
C THR A 265 -1.23 -25.32 -5.65
N LEU A 266 -1.70 -24.43 -4.77
CA LEU A 266 -0.88 -23.83 -3.72
C LEU A 266 -0.46 -24.85 -2.67
N THR A 267 -1.38 -25.72 -2.26
CA THR A 267 -1.14 -26.74 -1.24
C THR A 267 -0.15 -27.80 -1.73
N GLU A 268 -0.29 -28.26 -2.97
CA GLU A 268 0.63 -29.21 -3.60
C GLU A 268 2.05 -28.64 -3.75
N ALA A 269 2.17 -27.32 -3.98
CA ALA A 269 3.45 -26.63 -3.98
C ALA A 269 4.07 -26.43 -2.57
N GLY A 270 3.38 -26.86 -1.51
CA GLY A 270 3.82 -26.70 -0.12
C GLY A 270 3.46 -25.35 0.50
N GLY A 271 2.60 -24.56 -0.14
CA GLY A 271 2.05 -23.33 0.41
C GLY A 271 0.90 -23.58 1.37
N ARG A 272 0.87 -22.86 2.50
CA ARG A 272 -0.29 -22.85 3.40
C ARG A 272 -1.19 -21.68 3.05
N VAL A 273 -2.33 -21.95 2.44
CA VAL A 273 -3.31 -20.92 2.04
C VAL A 273 -3.87 -20.22 3.29
N ASP A 274 -3.90 -18.89 3.24
CA ASP A 274 -4.61 -18.05 4.22
C ASP A 274 -6.02 -17.75 3.70
N TYR A 275 -6.13 -17.27 2.46
CA TYR A 275 -7.40 -17.19 1.75
C TYR A 275 -7.20 -17.23 0.24
N VAL A 276 -8.25 -17.66 -0.45
CA VAL A 276 -8.48 -17.41 -1.88
C VAL A 276 -9.92 -16.92 -1.99
N GLU A 277 -10.11 -15.71 -2.52
CA GLU A 277 -11.44 -15.13 -2.66
C GLU A 277 -11.63 -14.57 -4.06
N ILE A 278 -12.86 -14.69 -4.58
CA ILE A 278 -13.28 -14.09 -5.84
C ILE A 278 -14.36 -13.08 -5.49
N VAL A 279 -14.06 -11.81 -5.74
CA VAL A 279 -14.90 -10.70 -5.27
C VAL A 279 -15.15 -9.71 -6.40
N GLU A 280 -16.27 -8.99 -6.32
CA GLU A 280 -16.54 -7.87 -7.23
C GLU A 280 -15.49 -6.76 -7.03
N GLN A 281 -15.00 -6.18 -8.13
CA GLN A 281 -13.80 -5.35 -8.12
C GLN A 281 -13.88 -4.11 -7.23
N GLU A 282 -15.03 -3.45 -7.11
CA GLU A 282 -15.15 -2.20 -6.35
C GLU A 282 -15.54 -2.41 -4.89
N SER A 283 -16.52 -3.27 -4.64
CA SER A 283 -17.11 -3.52 -3.33
C SER A 283 -16.37 -4.57 -2.54
N LEU A 284 -15.57 -5.41 -3.21
CA LEU A 284 -14.89 -6.58 -2.66
C LEU A 284 -15.84 -7.55 -1.95
N VAL A 285 -17.11 -7.57 -2.36
CA VAL A 285 -18.09 -8.55 -1.92
C VAL A 285 -17.86 -9.86 -2.69
N PRO A 286 -17.79 -11.02 -2.02
CA PRO A 286 -17.69 -12.32 -2.68
C PRO A 286 -18.80 -12.55 -3.70
N VAL A 287 -18.46 -13.20 -4.80
CA VAL A 287 -19.41 -13.62 -5.83
C VAL A 287 -19.46 -15.15 -5.91
N GLU A 288 -20.63 -15.68 -6.26
CA GLU A 288 -20.83 -17.12 -6.47
C GLU A 288 -20.49 -17.54 -7.92
N THR A 289 -20.71 -16.62 -8.86
CA THR A 289 -20.48 -16.82 -10.29
C THR A 289 -19.66 -15.68 -10.88
N ILE A 290 -18.78 -16.02 -11.80
CA ILE A 290 -17.98 -15.03 -12.55
C ILE A 290 -18.80 -14.59 -13.77
N ASP A 291 -19.69 -13.61 -13.54
CA ASP A 291 -20.64 -13.05 -14.52
C ASP A 291 -20.49 -11.52 -14.70
N ARG A 292 -19.52 -10.92 -13.99
CA ARG A 292 -19.22 -9.49 -13.98
C ARG A 292 -17.71 -9.28 -13.76
N PRO A 293 -17.18 -8.04 -13.84
CA PRO A 293 -15.80 -7.77 -13.46
C PRO A 293 -15.52 -8.19 -12.02
N VAL A 294 -14.55 -9.09 -11.85
CA VAL A 294 -14.14 -9.61 -10.55
C VAL A 294 -12.64 -9.50 -10.37
N VAL A 295 -12.17 -9.65 -9.15
CA VAL A 295 -10.76 -9.84 -8.82
C VAL A 295 -10.62 -11.11 -7.99
N ILE A 296 -9.66 -11.95 -8.37
CA ILE A 296 -9.25 -13.09 -7.54
C ILE A 296 -8.13 -12.59 -6.63
N CYS A 297 -8.33 -12.67 -5.32
CA CYS A 297 -7.37 -12.28 -4.30
C CYS A 297 -6.82 -13.52 -3.59
N VAL A 298 -5.50 -13.63 -3.51
CA VAL A 298 -4.81 -14.75 -2.85
C VAL A 298 -3.91 -14.24 -1.74
N ALA A 299 -3.92 -14.94 -0.61
CA ALA A 299 -2.87 -14.88 0.39
C ALA A 299 -2.42 -16.28 0.78
N ALA A 300 -1.11 -16.51 0.82
CA ALA A 300 -0.53 -17.79 1.18
C ALA A 300 0.81 -17.63 1.90
N TRP A 301 1.12 -18.60 2.75
CA TRP A 301 2.38 -18.68 3.49
C TRP A 301 3.31 -19.69 2.81
N PHE A 302 4.56 -19.26 2.57
CA PHE A 302 5.67 -20.15 2.21
C PHE A 302 6.72 -20.03 3.31
N GLY A 303 6.87 -21.11 4.09
CA GLY A 303 7.59 -21.07 5.36
C GLY A 303 6.98 -20.04 6.32
N LYS A 304 7.75 -19.01 6.66
CA LYS A 304 7.32 -17.91 7.55
C LYS A 304 6.85 -16.66 6.79
N VAL A 305 6.94 -16.65 5.47
CA VAL A 305 6.66 -15.46 4.66
C VAL A 305 5.24 -15.51 4.12
N ARG A 306 4.41 -14.54 4.51
CA ARG A 306 3.06 -14.34 3.96
C ARG A 306 3.13 -13.46 2.71
N LEU A 307 2.77 -14.04 1.58
CA LEU A 307 2.68 -13.37 0.28
C LEU A 307 1.21 -13.11 -0.07
N ILE A 308 1.00 -12.06 -0.86
CA ILE A 308 -0.30 -11.72 -1.45
C ILE A 308 -0.11 -11.47 -2.93
N ASP A 309 -1.13 -11.81 -3.71
CA ASP A 309 -1.22 -11.51 -5.13
C ASP A 309 -2.70 -11.45 -5.52
N ASN A 310 -2.99 -10.85 -6.67
CA ASN A 310 -4.34 -10.79 -7.18
C ASN A 310 -4.35 -10.66 -8.71
N ILE A 311 -5.48 -10.98 -9.33
CA ILE A 311 -5.67 -10.78 -10.77
C ILE A 311 -7.10 -10.34 -11.08
N GLU A 312 -7.24 -9.27 -11.85
CA GLU A 312 -8.52 -8.81 -12.36
C GLU A 312 -8.99 -9.69 -13.53
N ILE A 313 -10.27 -10.02 -13.53
CA ILE A 313 -10.97 -10.67 -14.63
C ILE A 313 -12.02 -9.69 -15.13
N HIS A 314 -11.85 -9.27 -16.37
CA HIS A 314 -12.77 -8.38 -17.07
C HIS A 314 -13.55 -9.22 -18.07
N ILE A 315 -14.80 -9.52 -17.77
CA ILE A 315 -15.69 -10.19 -18.71
C ILE A 315 -16.21 -9.12 -19.66
N GLN A 316 -15.97 -9.29 -20.97
CA GLN A 316 -16.61 -8.44 -21.97
C GLN A 316 -18.10 -8.78 -21.99
N SER A 317 -18.92 -7.76 -21.76
CA SER A 317 -20.39 -7.84 -21.89
C SER A 317 -20.80 -8.04 -23.33
#